data_AF-A0A7L6A774-F1
#
_entry.id   AF-A0A7L6A774-F1
#
_cell.length_a   1.000
_cell.length_b   1.000
_cell.length_c   1.000
_cell.angle_alpha   90.00
_cell.angle_beta   90.00
_cell.angle_gamma   90.00
#
_symmetry.space_group_name_H-M   'P 1'
#
loop_
_entity.id
_entity.type
_entity.pdbx_description
1 polymer ?
#
loop_
_entity_poly.entity_id
_entity_poly.type
_entity_poly.pdbx_seq_one_letter_code
_entity_poly.pdbx_strand_id
1 'polypeptide(L)'
;MLTRVLALSRYFTVVAVIGILLASVALLMYEAVVVVAGVVNVVNTASSGEIYPKLAKMLAVAVIEAIDVFLIAIVAQMIGLGLYRLFVDPRLPLPAWLKIRDLDDLKNNLVSSVIAVLSVLFLREAVGWDGQRDLLRFGGALALIIGALTLYLVAKERKD
;
A
#
# COMPACT_ATOMS: atom_id res chain seq x y z
N MET A 1 -37.53 15.17 3.20
CA MET A 1 -36.44 16.12 3.51
C MET A 1 -35.13 15.41 3.86
N LEU A 2 -35.13 14.34 4.67
CA LEU A 2 -33.95 13.48 4.95
C LEU A 2 -33.27 12.90 3.69
N THR A 3 -34.04 12.53 2.66
CA THR A 3 -33.50 12.01 1.39
C THR A 3 -32.70 13.03 0.58
N ARG A 4 -32.96 14.34 0.72
CA ARG A 4 -32.15 15.40 0.06
C ARG A 4 -30.82 15.64 0.78
N VAL A 5 -30.79 15.48 2.11
CA VAL A 5 -29.55 15.56 2.90
C VAL A 5 -28.68 14.32 2.66
N LEU A 6 -29.30 13.14 2.53
CA LEU A 6 -28.61 11.90 2.12
C LEU A 6 -28.12 11.96 0.65
N ALA A 7 -28.85 12.65 -0.24
CA ALA A 7 -28.39 12.90 -1.60
C ALA A 7 -27.19 13.87 -1.66
N LEU A 8 -27.05 14.79 -0.68
CA LEU A 8 -25.88 15.64 -0.54
C LEU A 8 -24.64 14.87 -0.03
N SER A 9 -24.82 13.84 0.79
CA SER A 9 -23.73 12.95 1.23
C SER A 9 -22.95 12.38 0.02
N ARG A 10 -23.67 12.05 -1.06
CA ARG A 10 -23.06 11.56 -2.30
C ARG A 10 -22.07 12.55 -2.92
N TYR A 11 -22.31 13.85 -2.82
CA TYR A 11 -21.39 14.86 -3.38
C TYR A 11 -20.08 14.97 -2.58
N PHE A 12 -20.14 14.91 -1.25
CA PHE A 12 -18.93 14.89 -0.41
C PHE A 12 -18.10 13.64 -0.68
N THR A 13 -18.75 12.49 -0.83
CA THR A 13 -18.05 11.24 -1.13
C THR A 13 -17.40 11.25 -2.51
N VAL A 14 -18.05 11.84 -3.53
CA VAL A 14 -17.45 11.99 -4.87
C VAL A 14 -16.15 12.80 -4.81
N VAL A 15 -16.14 13.91 -4.06
CA VAL A 15 -14.92 14.73 -3.89
C VAL A 15 -13.82 13.93 -3.20
N ALA A 16 -14.14 13.19 -2.13
CA ALA A 16 -13.18 12.34 -1.44
C ALA A 16 -12.62 11.23 -2.35
N VAL A 17 -13.48 10.58 -3.14
CA VAL A 17 -13.10 9.53 -4.09
C VAL A 17 -12.16 10.07 -5.16
N ILE A 18 -12.50 11.21 -5.77
CA ILE A 18 -11.63 11.86 -6.76
C ILE A 18 -10.28 12.23 -6.13
N GLY A 19 -10.29 12.78 -4.91
CA GLY A 19 -9.08 13.12 -4.18
C GLY A 19 -8.18 11.91 -3.94
N ILE A 20 -8.75 10.78 -3.50
CA ILE A 20 -8.00 9.54 -3.28
C ILE A 20 -7.42 9.00 -4.59
N LEU A 21 -8.20 8.98 -5.68
CA LEU A 21 -7.76 8.50 -6.99
C LEU A 21 -6.64 9.38 -7.58
N LEU A 22 -6.75 10.70 -7.42
CA LEU A 22 -5.69 11.62 -7.85
C LEU A 22 -4.43 11.44 -7.00
N ALA A 23 -4.57 11.30 -5.69
CA ALA A 23 -3.44 11.09 -4.79
C ALA A 23 -2.71 9.77 -5.08
N SER A 24 -3.44 8.68 -5.32
CA SER A 24 -2.83 7.39 -5.69
C SER A 24 -2.11 7.46 -7.02
N VAL A 25 -2.71 8.08 -8.06
CA VAL A 25 -2.02 8.28 -9.35
C VAL A 25 -0.78 9.15 -9.18
N ALA A 26 -0.85 10.24 -8.40
CA ALA A 26 0.29 11.10 -8.14
C ALA A 26 1.43 10.34 -7.42
N LEU A 27 1.11 9.51 -6.43
CA LEU A 27 2.07 8.66 -5.73
C LEU A 27 2.72 7.64 -6.68
N LEU A 28 1.94 6.97 -7.54
CA LEU A 28 2.47 6.03 -8.54
C LEU A 28 3.45 6.72 -9.49
N MET A 29 3.09 7.90 -9.99
CA MET A 29 3.92 8.66 -10.92
C MET A 29 5.19 9.19 -10.25
N TYR A 30 5.07 9.72 -9.04
CA TYR A 30 6.20 10.20 -8.26
C TYR A 30 7.19 9.07 -7.99
N GLU A 31 6.71 7.92 -7.51
CA GLU A 31 7.58 6.81 -7.16
C GLU A 31 8.24 6.18 -8.39
N ALA A 32 7.53 6.14 -9.53
CA ALA A 32 8.12 5.71 -10.80
C ALA A 32 9.33 6.58 -11.19
N VAL A 33 9.24 7.90 -11.00
CA VAL A 33 10.37 8.81 -11.26
C VAL A 33 11.51 8.57 -10.28
N VAL A 34 11.22 8.39 -9.00
CA VAL A 34 12.22 8.08 -7.95
C VAL A 34 12.99 6.81 -8.28
N VAL A 35 12.30 5.74 -8.68
CA VAL A 35 12.94 4.47 -9.06
C VAL A 35 13.86 4.63 -10.26
N VAL A 36 13.39 5.32 -11.32
CA VAL A 36 14.21 5.55 -12.52
C VAL A 36 15.46 6.36 -12.17
N ALA A 37 15.31 7.43 -11.39
CA ALA A 37 16.45 8.23 -10.92
C ALA A 37 17.43 7.40 -10.07
N GLY A 38 16.91 6.55 -9.17
CA GLY A 38 17.71 5.66 -8.33
C GLY A 38 18.53 4.66 -9.15
N VAL A 39 17.92 4.03 -10.15
CA VAL A 39 18.60 3.09 -11.06
C VAL A 39 19.70 3.79 -11.84
N VAL A 40 19.44 4.97 -12.41
CA VAL A 40 20.45 5.75 -13.15
C VAL A 40 21.64 6.10 -12.26
N ASN A 41 21.40 6.52 -11.01
CA ASN A 41 22.48 6.85 -10.07
C ASN A 41 23.35 5.63 -9.73
N VAL A 42 22.74 4.45 -9.56
CA VAL A 42 23.46 3.21 -9.28
C VAL A 42 24.29 2.76 -10.49
N VAL A 43 23.73 2.84 -11.71
CA VAL A 43 24.45 2.50 -12.95
C VAL A 43 25.66 3.41 -13.16
N ASN A 44 25.48 4.72 -12.97
CA ASN A 44 26.58 5.69 -13.07
C ASN A 44 27.68 5.40 -12.04
N THR A 45 27.31 5.08 -10.79
CA THR A 45 28.26 4.75 -9.72
C THR A 45 28.99 3.41 -9.96
N ALA A 46 28.29 2.42 -10.52
CA ALA A 46 28.89 1.13 -10.88
C ALA A 46 29.88 1.26 -12.04
N SER A 47 29.61 2.16 -13.01
CA SER A 47 30.49 2.41 -14.14
C SER A 47 31.84 3.05 -13.75
N SER A 48 31.91 3.70 -12.59
CA SER A 48 33.15 4.23 -11.99
C SER A 48 34.07 3.18 -11.36
N GLY A 49 33.73 1.88 -11.40
CA GLY A 49 34.68 0.77 -11.16
C GLY A 49 34.67 0.13 -9.77
N GLU A 50 33.74 0.49 -8.88
CA GLU A 50 33.69 0.02 -7.50
C GLU A 50 32.44 -0.82 -7.20
N ILE A 51 32.45 -2.09 -7.62
CA ILE A 51 31.39 -3.05 -7.26
C ILE A 51 31.64 -3.55 -5.83
N TYR A 52 31.10 -2.83 -4.85
CA TYR A 52 31.13 -3.26 -3.44
C TYR A 52 29.84 -4.01 -3.06
N PRO A 53 29.92 -5.01 -2.15
CA PRO A 53 28.74 -5.62 -1.50
C PRO A 53 27.78 -4.59 -0.88
N LYS A 54 28.33 -3.43 -0.49
CA LYS A 54 27.58 -2.28 0.05
C LYS A 54 26.63 -1.66 -0.98
N LEU A 55 27.01 -1.61 -2.27
CA LEU A 55 26.19 -1.06 -3.35
C LEU A 55 24.97 -1.96 -3.60
N ALA A 56 25.17 -3.29 -3.63
CA ALA A 56 24.07 -4.25 -3.76
C ALA A 56 23.07 -4.15 -2.60
N LYS A 57 23.56 -3.98 -1.37
CA LYS A 57 22.70 -3.79 -0.19
C LYS A 57 21.91 -2.48 -0.25
N MET A 58 22.55 -1.38 -0.68
CA MET A 58 21.86 -0.10 -0.89
C MET A 58 20.77 -0.19 -1.95
N LEU A 59 21.05 -0.83 -3.08
CA LEU A 59 20.07 -1.05 -4.14
C LEU A 59 18.90 -1.91 -3.65
N ALA A 60 19.17 -2.98 -2.91
CA ALA A 60 18.13 -3.84 -2.35
C ALA A 60 17.19 -3.07 -1.41
N VAL A 61 17.74 -2.24 -0.52
CA VAL A 61 16.94 -1.39 0.38
C VAL A 61 16.09 -0.38 -0.41
N ALA A 62 16.68 0.30 -1.40
CA ALA A 62 15.97 1.27 -2.23
C ALA A 62 14.81 0.63 -3.04
N VAL A 63 15.01 -0.57 -3.57
CA VAL A 63 13.95 -1.30 -4.29
C VAL A 63 12.82 -1.71 -3.34
N ILE A 64 13.15 -2.19 -2.14
CA ILE A 64 12.12 -2.55 -1.13
C ILE A 64 11.33 -1.32 -0.70
N GLU A 65 11.98 -0.18 -0.53
CA GLU A 65 11.32 1.10 -0.20
C GLU A 65 10.38 1.56 -1.32
N ALA A 66 10.79 1.45 -2.59
CA ALA A 66 9.93 1.76 -3.71
C ALA A 66 8.70 0.83 -3.79
N ILE A 67 8.89 -0.47 -3.57
CA ILE A 67 7.79 -1.44 -3.53
C ILE A 67 6.77 -1.06 -2.47
N ASP A 68 7.21 -0.62 -1.29
CA ASP A 68 6.33 -0.18 -0.22
C ASP A 68 5.44 1.00 -0.64
N VAL A 69 6.04 2.04 -1.23
CA VAL A 69 5.29 3.21 -1.72
C VAL A 69 4.33 2.85 -2.86
N PHE A 70 4.74 1.99 -3.79
CA PHE A 70 3.85 1.48 -4.84
C PHE A 70 2.66 0.72 -4.26
N LEU A 71 2.88 -0.13 -3.24
CA LEU A 71 1.80 -0.84 -2.57
C LEU A 71 0.80 0.13 -1.95
N ILE A 72 1.26 1.14 -1.20
CA ILE A 72 0.38 2.15 -0.60
C ILE A 72 -0.45 2.87 -1.69
N ALA A 73 0.17 3.22 -2.82
CA ALA A 73 -0.50 3.89 -3.92
C ALA A 73 -1.55 3.01 -4.61
N ILE A 74 -1.23 1.73 -4.87
CA ILE A 74 -2.18 0.76 -5.45
C ILE A 74 -3.35 0.53 -4.51
N VAL A 75 -3.09 0.45 -3.21
CA VAL A 75 -4.12 0.24 -2.19
C VAL A 75 -5.04 1.45 -2.09
N ALA A 76 -4.48 2.66 -2.11
CA ALA A 76 -5.27 3.89 -2.19
C ALA A 76 -6.14 3.92 -3.47
N GLN A 77 -5.59 3.52 -4.62
CA GLN A 77 -6.35 3.40 -5.88
C GLN A 77 -7.50 2.40 -5.72
N MET A 78 -7.23 1.26 -5.09
CA MET A 78 -8.20 0.19 -4.85
C MET A 78 -9.35 0.67 -3.96
N ILE A 79 -9.03 1.43 -2.90
CA ILE A 79 -10.02 2.07 -2.02
C ILE A 79 -10.85 3.09 -2.80
N GLY A 80 -10.19 3.96 -3.58
CA GLY A 80 -10.87 4.97 -4.39
C GLY A 80 -11.87 4.35 -5.38
N LEU A 81 -11.46 3.29 -6.09
CA LEU A 81 -12.34 2.56 -7.01
C LEU A 81 -13.48 1.83 -6.29
N GLY A 82 -13.21 1.24 -5.12
CA GLY A 82 -14.22 0.59 -4.29
C GLY A 82 -15.29 1.56 -3.79
N LEU A 83 -14.85 2.71 -3.28
CA LEU A 83 -15.74 3.79 -2.86
C LEU A 83 -16.50 4.39 -4.05
N TYR A 84 -15.85 4.54 -5.21
CA TYR A 84 -16.53 4.98 -6.43
C TYR A 84 -17.67 4.02 -6.80
N ARG A 85 -17.40 2.71 -6.79
CA ARG A 85 -18.43 1.71 -7.10
C ARG A 85 -19.59 1.75 -6.13
N LEU A 86 -19.31 1.88 -4.84
CA LEU A 86 -20.34 1.83 -3.81
C LEU A 86 -21.23 3.09 -3.79
N PHE A 87 -20.62 4.28 -3.94
CA PHE A 87 -21.33 5.55 -3.77
C PHE A 87 -21.70 6.25 -5.09
N VAL A 88 -21.01 5.94 -6.20
CA VAL A 88 -21.18 6.63 -7.48
C VAL A 88 -21.85 5.74 -8.51
N ASP A 89 -21.23 4.63 -8.89
CA ASP A 89 -21.75 3.73 -9.93
C ASP A 89 -21.58 2.24 -9.58
N PRO A 90 -22.66 1.56 -9.14
CA PRO A 90 -22.64 0.13 -8.86
C PRO A 90 -22.37 -0.76 -10.07
N ARG A 91 -22.52 -0.25 -11.30
CA ARG A 91 -22.37 -1.00 -12.56
C ARG A 91 -20.95 -0.95 -13.13
N LEU A 92 -20.01 -0.29 -12.46
CA LEU A 92 -18.63 -0.21 -12.92
C LEU A 92 -18.04 -1.64 -13.06
N PRO A 93 -17.58 -2.04 -14.26
CA PRO A 93 -16.99 -3.35 -14.48
C PRO A 93 -15.60 -3.38 -13.81
N LEU A 94 -15.54 -3.92 -12.58
CA LEU A 94 -14.28 -4.18 -11.89
C LEU A 94 -13.77 -5.58 -12.22
N PRO A 95 -12.44 -5.76 -12.37
CA PRO A 95 -11.85 -7.08 -12.56
C PRO A 95 -12.13 -8.00 -11.36
N ALA A 96 -12.06 -9.32 -11.58
CA ALA A 96 -12.51 -10.31 -10.60
C ALA A 96 -11.81 -10.21 -9.23
N TRP A 97 -10.55 -9.78 -9.20
CA TRP A 97 -9.77 -9.54 -7.98
C TRP A 97 -10.19 -8.29 -7.20
N LEU A 98 -11.02 -7.42 -7.80
CA LEU A 98 -11.55 -6.18 -7.20
C LEU A 98 -13.08 -6.18 -7.08
N LYS A 99 -13.68 -7.37 -6.98
CA LYS A 99 -15.14 -7.51 -6.91
C LYS A 99 -15.64 -7.26 -5.49
N ILE A 100 -15.66 -6.00 -5.09
CA ILE A 100 -16.20 -5.53 -3.80
C ILE A 100 -17.72 -5.55 -3.87
N ARG A 101 -18.38 -6.32 -3.00
CA ARG A 101 -19.85 -6.36 -2.91
C ARG A 101 -20.34 -5.35 -1.89
N ASP A 102 -19.60 -5.16 -0.79
CA ASP A 102 -19.97 -4.28 0.32
C ASP A 102 -18.77 -3.53 0.95
N LEU A 103 -19.04 -2.53 1.80
CA LEU A 103 -18.01 -1.79 2.57
C LEU A 103 -17.08 -2.71 3.37
N ASP A 104 -17.62 -3.83 3.81
CA ASP A 104 -16.92 -4.80 4.62
C ASP A 104 -15.84 -5.55 3.84
N ASP A 105 -16.03 -5.77 2.54
CA ASP A 105 -15.01 -6.32 1.64
C ASP A 105 -13.89 -5.31 1.39
N LEU A 106 -14.26 -4.03 1.24
CA LEU A 106 -13.29 -2.95 1.07
C LEU A 106 -12.37 -2.84 2.29
N LYS A 107 -12.95 -2.93 3.49
CA LYS A 107 -12.21 -2.93 4.75
C LYS A 107 -11.29 -4.15 4.87
N ASN A 108 -11.76 -5.35 4.50
CA ASN A 108 -10.94 -6.56 4.57
C ASN A 108 -9.75 -6.48 3.61
N ASN A 109 -9.98 -6.01 2.38
CA ASN A 109 -8.92 -5.78 1.41
C ASN A 109 -7.91 -4.74 1.90
N LEU A 110 -8.38 -3.67 2.56
CA LEU A 110 -7.50 -2.68 3.20
C LEU A 110 -6.64 -3.30 4.29
N VAL A 111 -7.23 -4.08 5.20
CA VAL A 111 -6.49 -4.75 6.29
C VAL A 111 -5.45 -5.71 5.72
N SER A 112 -5.81 -6.50 4.71
CA SER A 112 -4.89 -7.41 4.02
C SER A 112 -3.70 -6.65 3.42
N SER A 113 -3.94 -5.52 2.76
CA SER A 113 -2.89 -4.69 2.21
C SER A 113 -2.01 -4.02 3.28
N VAL A 114 -2.59 -3.58 4.41
CA VAL A 114 -1.81 -3.05 5.53
C VAL A 114 -0.87 -4.12 6.11
N ILE A 115 -1.32 -5.37 6.22
CA ILE A 115 -0.47 -6.49 6.64
C ILE A 115 0.71 -6.66 5.65
N ALA A 116 0.46 -6.57 4.35
CA ALA A 116 1.51 -6.65 3.33
C ALA A 116 2.54 -5.52 3.47
N VAL A 117 2.09 -4.27 3.61
CA VAL A 117 2.93 -3.08 3.83
C VAL A 117 3.79 -3.22 5.08
N LEU A 118 3.19 -3.62 6.21
CA LEU A 118 3.94 -3.88 7.46
C LEU A 118 4.99 -4.99 7.30
N SER A 119 4.69 -6.00 6.50
CA SER A 119 5.63 -7.09 6.21
C SER A 119 6.83 -6.60 5.38
N VAL A 120 6.59 -5.76 4.37
CA VAL A 120 7.64 -5.13 3.56
C VAL A 120 8.49 -4.17 4.40
N LEU A 121 7.86 -3.43 5.31
CA LEU A 121 8.55 -2.54 6.27
C LEU A 121 9.59 -3.30 7.10
N PHE A 122 9.24 -4.48 7.59
CA PHE A 122 10.17 -5.32 8.34
C PHE A 122 11.27 -5.88 7.46
N LEU A 123 10.94 -6.33 6.25
CA LEU A 123 11.94 -6.80 5.29
C LEU A 123 12.97 -5.72 4.98
N ARG A 124 12.53 -4.47 4.81
CA ARG A 124 13.41 -3.31 4.62
C ARG A 124 14.39 -3.16 5.77
N GLU A 125 13.89 -3.19 7.00
CA GLU A 125 14.70 -3.03 8.21
C GLU A 125 15.68 -4.20 8.39
N ALA A 126 15.24 -5.43 8.07
CA ALA A 126 16.06 -6.63 8.12
C ALA A 126 17.18 -6.62 7.09
N VAL A 127 16.90 -6.22 5.84
CA VAL A 127 17.90 -6.09 4.79
C VAL A 127 18.84 -4.92 5.07
N GLY A 128 18.36 -3.83 5.65
CA GLY A 128 19.16 -2.66 6.03
C GLY A 128 19.99 -2.84 7.30
N TRP A 129 19.87 -3.97 8.00
CA TRP A 129 20.45 -4.15 9.33
C TRP A 129 21.97 -4.04 9.35
N ASP A 130 22.49 -3.19 10.24
CA ASP A 130 23.92 -2.88 10.42
C ASP A 130 24.57 -3.65 11.58
N GLY A 131 23.81 -4.51 12.26
CA GLY A 131 24.28 -5.27 13.43
C GLY A 131 24.06 -4.57 14.77
N GLN A 132 23.71 -3.28 14.79
CA GLN A 132 23.50 -2.52 16.03
C GLN A 132 22.03 -2.33 16.40
N ARG A 133 21.12 -2.41 15.43
CA ARG A 133 19.68 -2.22 15.71
C ARG A 133 19.07 -3.45 16.38
N ASP A 134 18.20 -3.21 17.36
CA ASP A 134 17.45 -4.24 18.07
C ASP A 134 16.27 -4.74 17.21
N LEU A 135 16.60 -5.57 16.23
CA LEU A 135 15.65 -6.16 15.28
C LEU A 135 14.60 -7.03 15.97
N LEU A 136 14.95 -7.62 17.11
CA LEU A 136 14.09 -8.54 17.84
C LEU A 136 12.92 -7.80 18.48
N ARG A 137 13.18 -6.64 19.09
CA ARG A 137 12.15 -5.82 19.71
C ARG A 137 11.22 -5.18 18.66
N PHE A 138 11.79 -4.69 17.56
CA PHE A 138 11.00 -4.14 16.45
C PHE A 138 10.15 -5.22 15.77
N GLY A 139 10.76 -6.36 15.43
CA GLY A 139 10.06 -7.50 14.84
C GLY A 139 8.97 -8.07 15.75
N GLY A 140 9.21 -8.13 17.07
CA GLY A 140 8.21 -8.57 18.05
C GLY A 140 6.98 -7.67 18.12
N ALA A 141 7.17 -6.35 18.14
CA ALA A 141 6.06 -5.40 18.11
C ALA A 141 5.24 -5.51 16.81
N LEU A 142 5.93 -5.64 15.68
CA LEU A 142 5.30 -5.78 14.38
C LEU A 142 4.55 -7.11 14.23
N ALA A 143 5.11 -8.21 14.73
CA ALA A 143 4.47 -9.52 14.74
C ALA A 143 3.17 -9.52 15.55
N LEU A 144 3.13 -8.78 16.68
CA LEU A 144 1.91 -8.58 17.46
C LEU A 144 0.82 -7.86 16.65
N ILE A 145 1.18 -6.79 15.95
CA ILE A 145 0.23 -6.01 15.13
C ILE A 145 -0.29 -6.87 13.97
N ILE A 146 0.60 -7.51 13.23
CA ILE A 146 0.24 -8.40 12.11
C ILE A 146 -0.64 -9.55 12.62
N GLY A 147 -0.28 -10.16 13.75
CA GLY A 147 -1.07 -11.22 14.38
C GLY A 147 -2.48 -10.78 14.75
N ALA A 148 -2.63 -9.59 15.36
CA ALA A 148 -3.94 -9.04 15.69
C ALA A 148 -4.80 -8.76 14.45
N LEU A 149 -4.20 -8.18 13.39
CA LEU A 149 -4.90 -7.91 12.13
C LEU A 149 -5.29 -9.20 11.39
N THR A 150 -4.41 -10.21 11.41
CA THR A 150 -4.69 -11.52 10.79
C THR A 150 -5.81 -12.24 11.53
N LEU A 151 -5.80 -12.22 12.87
CA LEU A 151 -6.89 -12.78 13.69
C LEU A 151 -8.23 -12.07 13.41
N TYR A 152 -8.23 -10.75 13.23
CA TYR A 152 -9.43 -10.01 12.83
C TYR A 152 -10.00 -10.51 11.50
N LEU A 153 -9.15 -10.75 10.51
CA LEU A 153 -9.54 -11.21 9.18
C LEU A 153 -10.11 -12.64 9.23
N VAL A 154 -9.43 -13.55 9.92
CA VAL A 154 -9.88 -14.95 10.10
C VAL A 154 -11.17 -15.04 10.93
N ALA A 155 -11.30 -14.23 11.98
CA ALA A 155 -12.50 -14.21 12.83
C ALA A 155 -13.75 -13.75 12.07
N LYS A 156 -13.57 -12.88 11.07
CA LYS A 156 -14.67 -12.42 10.22
C LYS A 156 -15.05 -13.45 9.15
N GLU A 157 -14.07 -14.07 8.51
CA GLU A 157 -14.30 -15.11 7.49
C GLU A 157 -15.03 -16.35 8.05
N ARG A 158 -14.92 -16.59 9.36
CA ARG A 158 -15.69 -17.63 10.09
C ARG A 158 -17.17 -17.30 10.32
N LYS A 159 -17.57 -16.04 10.15
CA LYS A 159 -18.90 -15.55 10.49
C LYS A 159 -19.82 -15.40 9.27
N ASP A 160 -19.24 -15.49 8.07
CA ASP A 160 -19.92 -15.60 6.78
C ASP A 160 -19.98 -17.07 6.32
#